data_AF-A0A2V6CXJ3-F1
#
_entry.id   AF-A0A2V6CXJ3-F1
#
_cell.length_a   1.000
_cell.length_b   1.000
_cell.length_c   1.000
_cell.angle_alpha   90.00
_cell.angle_beta   90.00
_cell.angle_gamma   90.00
#
_symmetry.space_group_name_H-M   'P 1'
#
loop_
_entity.id
_entity.type
_entity.pdbx_description
1 polymer ?
#
loop_
_entity_poly.entity_id
_entity_poly.type
_entity_poly.pdbx_seq_one_letter_code
_entity_poly.pdbx_strand_id
1 'polypeptide(L)'
;MGARVHRNNCRAPIEASLRRLRFTALLICCALVFLAGRSFADTNADAPTGKPDAAIDLATKEGVDLVKGQWRYSDTKIIEVDFKSAGPDKQPTGAPNKTYDYSPHAGGMDFDDSKWEIIEPTTVDVRRSTGRLCFNWYRINVTIPAHVGDVDVAGSTAVFQTSLDDYAEIWVDGELSRAFDQSGGSVIKGWNAVNRLIINRSVQPGQKIQLAIFGI
;
A
#
# COMPACT_ATOMS: atom_id res chain seq x y z
N MET A 1 11.95 23.48 81.73
CA MET A 1 10.79 22.70 81.30
C MET A 1 10.44 23.16 79.88
N GLY A 2 10.92 22.44 78.87
CA GLY A 2 11.03 22.92 77.49
C GLY A 2 9.76 22.70 76.65
N ALA A 3 9.34 23.73 75.91
CA ALA A 3 8.23 23.68 74.97
C ALA A 3 8.65 22.98 73.67
N ARG A 4 7.93 21.93 73.29
CA ARG A 4 8.13 21.15 72.06
C ARG A 4 7.25 21.73 70.95
N VAL A 5 7.88 22.28 69.91
CA VAL A 5 7.21 22.80 68.69
C VAL A 5 6.88 21.63 67.75
N HIS A 6 5.61 21.47 67.40
CA HIS A 6 5.14 20.55 66.37
C HIS A 6 5.41 21.14 64.97
N ARG A 7 6.36 20.57 64.22
CA ARG A 7 6.53 20.78 62.77
C ARG A 7 5.92 19.62 62.00
N ASN A 8 4.65 19.73 61.62
CA ASN A 8 4.05 18.88 60.59
C ASN A 8 3.12 19.77 59.77
N ASN A 9 3.59 20.29 58.62
CA ASN A 9 2.70 20.79 57.54
C ASN A 9 3.37 21.16 56.19
N CYS A 10 4.66 20.93 55.95
CA CYS A 10 5.30 21.33 54.68
C CYS A 10 5.28 20.30 53.53
N ARG A 11 4.77 19.07 53.71
CA ARG A 11 4.84 18.03 52.65
C ARG A 11 3.66 18.00 51.67
N ALA A 12 2.47 18.42 52.09
CA ALA A 12 1.26 18.39 51.27
C ALA A 12 1.27 19.26 49.98
N PRO A 13 1.85 20.47 49.94
CA PRO A 13 1.72 21.35 48.76
C PRO A 13 2.60 20.92 47.58
N ILE A 14 3.71 20.22 47.82
CA ILE A 14 4.65 19.81 46.77
C ILE A 14 4.09 18.64 45.95
N GLU A 15 3.42 17.68 46.59
CA GLU A 15 2.79 16.55 45.90
C GLU A 15 1.63 16.98 45.00
N ALA A 16 0.86 18.00 45.41
CA ALA A 16 -0.23 18.55 44.61
C ALA A 16 0.29 19.28 43.36
N SER A 17 1.42 19.97 43.46
CA SER A 17 2.08 20.65 42.34
C SER A 17 2.63 19.65 41.30
N LEU A 18 3.30 18.59 41.78
CA LEU A 18 3.82 17.53 40.90
C LEU A 18 2.71 16.74 40.20
N ARG A 19 1.56 16.53 40.85
CA ARG A 19 0.38 15.94 40.19
C ARG A 19 -0.14 16.84 39.08
N ARG A 20 -0.29 18.15 39.31
CA ARG A 20 -0.74 19.10 38.28
C ARG A 20 0.21 19.12 37.08
N LEU A 21 1.53 19.14 37.30
CA LEU A 21 2.52 19.12 36.22
C LEU A 21 2.44 17.83 35.38
N ARG A 22 2.26 16.68 36.03
CA ARG A 22 2.08 15.37 35.36
C ARG A 22 0.80 15.32 34.53
N PHE A 23 -0.30 15.87 35.04
CA PHE A 23 -1.57 15.96 34.30
C PHE A 23 -1.47 16.89 33.08
N THR A 24 -0.79 18.03 33.21
CA THR A 24 -0.57 18.95 32.07
C THR A 24 0.35 18.34 31.02
N ALA A 25 1.43 17.64 31.42
CA ALA A 25 2.31 16.93 30.49
C ALA A 25 1.57 15.80 29.75
N LEU A 26 0.70 15.06 30.44
CA LEU A 26 -0.12 14.00 29.83
C LEU A 26 -1.10 14.59 28.80
N LEU A 27 -1.74 15.72 29.11
CA LEU A 27 -2.64 16.43 28.19
C LEU A 27 -1.93 16.95 26.94
N ILE A 28 -0.71 17.48 27.08
CA ILE A 28 0.12 17.93 25.95
C ILE A 28 0.55 16.74 25.08
N CYS A 29 0.98 15.62 25.69
CA CYS A 29 1.28 14.38 24.95
C CYS A 29 0.05 13.83 24.23
N CYS A 30 -1.12 13.80 24.87
CA CYS A 30 -2.36 13.38 24.21
C CYS A 30 -2.76 14.32 23.06
N ALA A 31 -2.59 15.64 23.21
CA ALA A 31 -2.86 16.60 22.14
C ALA A 31 -1.89 16.45 20.95
N LEU A 32 -0.62 16.16 21.20
CA LEU A 32 0.38 15.88 20.15
C LEU A 32 0.11 14.55 19.42
N VAL A 33 -0.33 13.52 20.15
CA VAL A 33 -0.76 12.24 19.55
C VAL A 33 -2.05 12.43 18.73
N PHE A 34 -2.98 13.27 19.19
CA PHE A 34 -4.19 13.61 18.43
C PHE A 34 -3.90 14.47 17.18
N LEU A 35 -2.89 15.36 17.21
CA LEU A 35 -2.47 16.10 16.02
C LEU A 35 -1.72 15.22 15.02
N ALA A 36 -0.90 14.27 15.48
CA ALA A 36 -0.28 13.27 14.60
C ALA A 36 -1.32 12.36 13.94
N GLY A 37 -2.46 12.13 14.60
CA GLY A 37 -3.61 11.42 14.04
C GLY A 37 -4.43 12.20 13.01
N ARG A 38 -4.03 13.40 12.58
CA ARG A 38 -4.72 14.13 11.50
C ARG A 38 -4.15 13.90 10.09
N SER A 39 -3.12 13.06 9.94
CA SER A 39 -2.58 12.69 8.61
C SER A 39 -3.38 11.59 7.88
N PHE A 40 -4.60 11.26 8.31
CA PHE A 40 -5.49 10.28 7.64
C PHE A 40 -6.30 10.85 6.46
N ALA A 41 -5.79 11.89 5.78
CA ALA A 41 -6.44 12.44 4.58
C ALA A 41 -5.63 12.23 3.30
N ASP A 42 -4.35 11.88 3.38
CA ASP A 42 -3.56 11.62 2.18
C ASP A 42 -3.78 10.17 1.75
N THR A 43 -4.75 9.97 0.87
CA THR A 43 -4.90 8.69 0.18
C THR A 43 -3.63 8.40 -0.62
N ASN A 44 -3.26 7.12 -0.79
CA ASN A 44 -2.14 6.78 -1.69
C ASN A 44 -2.43 7.16 -3.16
N ALA A 45 -3.68 7.53 -3.48
CA ALA A 45 -4.11 7.93 -4.81
C ALA A 45 -3.69 9.36 -5.20
N ASP A 46 -3.41 10.24 -4.23
CA ASP A 46 -3.00 11.63 -4.49
C ASP A 46 -1.50 11.75 -4.75
N ALA A 47 -1.02 11.07 -5.80
CA ALA A 47 0.39 11.11 -6.18
C ALA A 47 0.82 12.54 -6.56
N PRO A 48 1.98 13.05 -6.05
CA PRO A 48 2.42 14.42 -6.31
C PRO A 48 2.46 14.74 -7.79
N THR A 49 1.80 15.81 -8.24
CA THR A 49 1.83 16.23 -9.65
C THR A 49 3.19 16.84 -10.00
N GLY A 50 3.70 16.58 -11.21
CA GLY A 50 4.94 17.20 -11.71
C GLY A 50 5.99 16.17 -12.15
N LYS A 51 7.17 16.67 -12.52
CA LYS A 51 8.32 15.84 -12.89
C LYS A 51 8.95 15.25 -11.62
N PRO A 52 9.22 13.94 -11.56
CA PRO A 52 9.92 13.36 -10.42
C PRO A 52 11.40 13.79 -10.41
N ASP A 53 12.00 13.85 -9.22
CA ASP A 53 13.43 14.16 -9.05
C ASP A 53 14.33 13.11 -9.71
N ALA A 54 13.89 11.85 -9.68
CA ALA A 54 14.50 10.73 -10.39
C ALA A 54 13.44 9.70 -10.81
N ALA A 55 13.73 8.90 -11.83
CA ALA A 55 12.83 7.85 -12.31
C ALA A 55 13.60 6.56 -12.61
N ILE A 56 12.94 5.43 -12.33
CA ILE A 56 13.43 4.09 -12.68
C ILE A 56 12.40 3.49 -13.63
N ASP A 57 12.83 3.11 -14.83
CA ASP A 57 11.95 2.47 -15.80
C ASP A 57 11.96 0.93 -15.62
N LEU A 58 10.88 0.39 -15.06
CA LEU A 58 10.74 -1.04 -14.82
C LEU A 58 10.42 -1.86 -16.09
N ALA A 59 10.28 -1.20 -17.26
CA ALA A 59 10.24 -1.86 -18.57
C ALA A 59 11.64 -1.99 -19.21
N THR A 60 12.70 -1.59 -18.51
CA THR A 60 14.09 -1.73 -18.96
C THR A 60 14.85 -2.73 -18.10
N LYS A 61 15.89 -3.33 -18.68
CA LYS A 61 16.77 -4.23 -17.93
C LYS A 61 17.52 -3.47 -16.84
N GLU A 62 18.01 -2.27 -17.15
CA GLU A 62 18.76 -1.42 -16.24
C GLU A 62 17.93 -1.01 -15.03
N GLY A 63 16.66 -0.63 -15.24
CA GLY A 63 15.77 -0.24 -14.15
C GLY A 63 15.39 -1.41 -13.24
N VAL A 64 15.09 -2.57 -13.81
CA VAL A 64 14.80 -3.79 -13.03
C VAL A 64 16.04 -4.27 -12.27
N ASP A 65 17.21 -4.27 -12.90
CA ASP A 65 18.48 -4.65 -12.25
C ASP A 65 18.82 -3.68 -11.10
N LEU A 66 18.61 -2.37 -11.28
CA LEU A 66 18.84 -1.34 -10.24
C LEU A 66 18.03 -1.60 -8.96
N VAL A 67 16.78 -2.04 -9.11
CA VAL A 67 15.91 -2.39 -7.97
C VAL A 67 16.01 -3.85 -7.56
N LYS A 68 16.94 -4.62 -8.14
CA LYS A 68 17.09 -6.08 -7.91
C LYS A 68 15.76 -6.83 -8.12
N GLY A 69 14.99 -6.38 -9.10
CA GLY A 69 13.64 -6.88 -9.38
C GLY A 69 13.63 -8.06 -10.34
N GLN A 70 12.45 -8.65 -10.45
CA GLN A 70 12.14 -9.68 -11.45
C GLN A 70 10.63 -9.66 -11.69
N TRP A 71 10.23 -9.46 -12.93
CA TRP A 71 8.82 -9.56 -13.31
C TRP A 71 8.40 -11.03 -13.42
N ARG A 72 7.25 -11.32 -12.83
CA ARG A 72 6.56 -12.61 -12.93
C ARG A 72 5.17 -12.41 -13.50
N TYR A 73 4.74 -13.33 -14.35
CA TYR A 73 3.47 -13.28 -15.06
C TYR A 73 2.68 -14.57 -14.86
N SER A 74 1.36 -14.44 -14.71
CA SER A 74 0.43 -15.55 -14.83
C SER A 74 -0.89 -15.06 -15.42
N ASP A 75 -1.45 -15.85 -16.33
CA ASP A 75 -2.85 -15.75 -16.66
C ASP A 75 -3.71 -16.05 -15.43
N THR A 76 -4.91 -15.49 -15.41
CA THR A 76 -5.96 -15.78 -14.44
C THR A 76 -7.13 -16.41 -15.17
N LYS A 77 -7.67 -17.48 -14.58
CA LYS A 77 -8.80 -18.22 -15.13
C LYS A 77 -10.05 -17.88 -14.34
N ILE A 78 -11.15 -17.72 -15.07
CA ILE A 78 -12.48 -17.80 -14.48
C ILE A 78 -12.80 -19.26 -14.19
N ILE A 79 -13.26 -19.54 -12.98
CA ILE A 79 -13.63 -20.86 -12.50
C ILE A 79 -15.06 -20.83 -11.98
N GLU A 80 -15.80 -21.92 -12.17
CA GLU A 80 -17.12 -22.07 -11.58
C GLU A 80 -17.00 -22.53 -10.13
N VAL A 81 -17.73 -21.88 -9.22
CA VAL A 81 -17.72 -22.17 -7.78
C VAL A 81 -19.13 -22.29 -7.23
N ASP A 82 -19.26 -22.98 -6.08
CA ASP A 82 -20.49 -22.98 -5.29
C ASP A 82 -20.64 -21.65 -4.55
N PHE A 83 -21.86 -21.11 -4.55
CA PHE A 83 -22.21 -19.91 -3.80
C PHE A 83 -23.67 -19.97 -3.34
N LYS A 84 -24.19 -18.83 -2.87
CA LYS A 84 -25.59 -18.69 -2.46
C LYS A 84 -26.24 -17.52 -3.17
N SER A 85 -27.50 -17.71 -3.54
CA SER A 85 -28.36 -16.62 -4.02
C SER A 85 -28.59 -15.60 -2.89
N ALA A 86 -29.02 -14.39 -3.26
CA ALA A 86 -29.39 -13.36 -2.29
C ALA A 86 -30.56 -13.83 -1.41
N GLY A 87 -30.40 -13.71 -0.09
CA GLY A 87 -31.47 -13.93 0.89
C GLY A 87 -32.36 -12.70 1.09
N PRO A 88 -33.35 -12.76 2.00
CA PRO A 88 -34.23 -11.63 2.31
C PRO A 88 -33.49 -10.38 2.81
N ASP A 89 -32.30 -10.56 3.39
CA ASP A 89 -31.39 -9.50 3.86
C ASP A 89 -30.45 -8.96 2.74
N LYS A 90 -30.62 -9.46 1.51
CA LYS A 90 -29.78 -9.16 0.33
C LYS A 90 -28.31 -9.62 0.47
N GLN A 91 -27.99 -10.44 1.47
CA GLN A 91 -26.69 -11.09 1.63
C GLN A 91 -26.69 -12.45 0.94
N PRO A 92 -25.52 -13.08 0.68
CA PRO A 92 -25.44 -14.42 0.10
C PRO A 92 -25.83 -15.51 1.11
N THR A 93 -27.08 -15.50 1.57
CA THR A 93 -27.65 -16.39 2.60
C THR A 93 -28.80 -17.26 2.08
N GLY A 94 -29.22 -17.08 0.82
CA GLY A 94 -30.33 -17.79 0.20
C GLY A 94 -29.99 -19.21 -0.28
N ALA A 95 -30.78 -19.70 -1.24
CA ALA A 95 -30.62 -21.04 -1.80
C ALA A 95 -29.26 -21.23 -2.49
N PRO A 96 -28.66 -22.44 -2.44
CA PRO A 96 -27.42 -22.74 -3.15
C PRO A 96 -27.52 -22.44 -4.65
N ASN A 97 -26.46 -21.91 -5.23
CA ASN A 97 -26.31 -21.69 -6.67
C ASN A 97 -24.86 -21.92 -7.12
N LYS A 98 -24.63 -21.82 -8.43
CA LYS A 98 -23.30 -21.74 -9.02
C LYS A 98 -23.02 -20.31 -9.49
N THR A 99 -21.77 -19.88 -9.39
CA THR A 99 -21.30 -18.59 -9.89
C THR A 99 -19.85 -18.70 -10.35
N TYR A 100 -19.22 -17.57 -10.66
CA TYR A 100 -17.85 -17.50 -11.11
C TYR A 100 -16.96 -16.82 -10.07
N ASP A 101 -15.79 -17.40 -9.88
CA ASP A 101 -14.65 -16.81 -9.19
C ASP A 101 -13.46 -16.80 -10.16
N TYR A 102 -12.31 -16.29 -9.72
CA TYR A 102 -11.09 -16.32 -10.51
C TYR A 102 -9.93 -16.96 -9.73
N SER A 103 -8.96 -17.47 -10.48
CA SER A 103 -7.75 -18.05 -9.89
C SER A 103 -6.54 -17.83 -10.80
N PRO A 104 -5.38 -17.40 -10.26
CA PRO A 104 -5.08 -17.25 -8.83
C PRO A 104 -5.56 -15.92 -8.22
N HIS A 105 -5.70 -15.91 -6.89
CA HIS A 105 -5.83 -14.69 -6.07
C HIS A 105 -4.44 -14.25 -5.58
N ALA A 106 -3.70 -13.54 -6.42
CA ALA A 106 -2.29 -13.25 -6.19
C ALA A 106 -2.01 -11.82 -5.70
N GLY A 107 -2.97 -11.19 -5.01
CA GLY A 107 -2.78 -9.87 -4.41
C GLY A 107 -1.98 -9.91 -3.10
N GLY A 108 -2.11 -10.99 -2.32
CA GLY A 108 -1.48 -11.10 -1.00
C GLY A 108 0.05 -11.19 -1.04
N MET A 109 0.69 -10.68 0.01
CA MET A 109 2.14 -10.66 0.17
C MET A 109 2.74 -12.07 0.13
N ASP A 110 2.10 -13.02 0.83
CA ASP A 110 2.59 -14.39 1.01
C ASP A 110 2.25 -15.33 -0.16
N PHE A 111 1.66 -14.82 -1.25
CA PHE A 111 1.37 -15.64 -2.41
C PHE A 111 2.66 -16.13 -3.08
N ASP A 112 2.78 -17.45 -3.25
CA ASP A 112 3.92 -18.09 -3.90
C ASP A 112 3.79 -18.02 -5.44
N ASP A 113 4.48 -17.05 -6.03
CA ASP A 113 4.62 -16.90 -7.47
C ASP A 113 5.88 -17.59 -8.03
N SER A 114 6.60 -18.40 -7.25
CA SER A 114 7.91 -18.98 -7.63
C SER A 114 7.88 -19.82 -8.92
N LYS A 115 6.71 -20.38 -9.26
CA LYS A 115 6.47 -21.20 -10.46
C LYS A 115 5.94 -20.43 -11.66
N TRP A 116 5.67 -19.13 -11.51
CA TRP A 116 5.17 -18.30 -12.60
C TRP A 116 6.25 -18.05 -13.66
N GLU A 117 5.80 -17.69 -14.86
CA GLU A 117 6.69 -17.28 -15.93
C GLU A 117 7.48 -16.04 -15.49
N ILE A 118 8.80 -16.11 -15.62
CA ILE A 118 9.65 -14.93 -15.50
C ILE A 118 9.67 -14.27 -16.88
N ILE A 119 9.28 -13.00 -16.96
CA ILE A 119 9.23 -12.25 -18.21
C ILE A 119 10.36 -11.23 -18.26
N GLU A 120 10.89 -11.01 -19.47
CA GLU A 120 11.92 -10.00 -19.71
C GLU A 120 11.32 -8.59 -19.54
N PRO A 121 12.02 -7.66 -18.86
CA PRO A 121 11.51 -6.30 -18.62
C PRO A 121 11.06 -5.58 -19.90
N THR A 122 11.81 -5.74 -20.98
CA THR A 122 11.54 -5.12 -22.29
C THR A 122 10.35 -5.70 -23.03
N THR A 123 9.68 -6.70 -22.44
CA THR A 123 8.51 -7.34 -23.03
C THR A 123 7.24 -7.09 -22.24
N VAL A 124 7.26 -6.34 -21.12
CA VAL A 124 6.10 -6.19 -20.23
C VAL A 124 4.84 -5.64 -20.95
N ASP A 125 5.02 -4.88 -22.02
CA ASP A 125 3.97 -4.28 -22.86
C ASP A 125 3.49 -5.19 -24.02
N VAL A 126 4.15 -6.33 -24.24
CA VAL A 126 3.73 -7.30 -25.25
C VAL A 126 2.40 -7.95 -24.85
N ARG A 127 1.50 -8.09 -25.83
CA ARG A 127 0.23 -8.81 -25.65
C ARG A 127 0.49 -10.29 -25.33
N ARG A 128 0.06 -10.73 -24.14
CA ARG A 128 0.21 -12.12 -23.67
C ARG A 128 -1.07 -12.92 -23.64
N SER A 129 -2.20 -12.27 -23.39
CA SER A 129 -3.46 -12.97 -23.32
C SER A 129 -4.06 -13.25 -24.69
N THR A 130 -5.01 -14.19 -24.73
CA THR A 130 -5.63 -14.68 -25.97
C THR A 130 -6.71 -13.74 -26.55
N GLY A 131 -6.97 -12.62 -25.85
CA GLY A 131 -7.99 -11.63 -26.20
C GLY A 131 -9.39 -12.03 -25.74
N ARG A 132 -10.39 -11.16 -25.97
CA ARG A 132 -11.74 -11.26 -25.37
C ARG A 132 -11.69 -11.02 -23.86
N LEU A 133 -12.33 -11.87 -23.06
CA LEU A 133 -12.31 -11.79 -21.61
C LEU A 133 -11.07 -12.49 -21.08
N CYS A 134 -10.15 -11.72 -20.52
CA CYS A 134 -8.82 -12.17 -20.15
C CYS A 134 -8.38 -11.43 -18.89
N PHE A 135 -7.82 -12.18 -17.96
CA PHE A 135 -7.34 -11.63 -16.70
C PHE A 135 -5.91 -12.10 -16.51
N ASN A 136 -5.09 -11.29 -15.87
CA ASN A 136 -3.69 -11.65 -15.66
C ASN A 136 -3.12 -10.94 -14.44
N TRP A 137 -2.05 -11.53 -13.91
CA TRP A 137 -1.25 -10.93 -12.86
C TRP A 137 0.15 -10.63 -13.37
N TYR A 138 0.64 -9.46 -13.00
CA TYR A 138 2.06 -9.14 -12.98
C TYR A 138 2.51 -8.97 -11.53
N ARG A 139 3.64 -9.59 -11.16
CA ARG A 139 4.24 -9.43 -9.83
C ARG A 139 5.71 -9.05 -9.95
N ILE A 140 6.16 -8.14 -9.08
CA ILE A 140 7.56 -7.78 -8.93
C ILE A 140 7.86 -7.42 -7.48
N ASN A 141 9.00 -7.91 -6.98
CA ASN A 141 9.57 -7.42 -5.74
C ASN A 141 10.65 -6.40 -6.08
N VAL A 142 10.57 -5.19 -5.53
CA VAL A 142 11.57 -4.14 -5.74
C VAL A 142 12.33 -3.90 -4.45
N THR A 143 13.63 -3.69 -4.56
CA THR A 143 14.50 -3.21 -3.47
C THR A 143 14.84 -1.76 -3.77
N ILE A 144 14.53 -0.86 -2.85
CA ILE A 144 14.84 0.57 -3.00
C ILE A 144 16.37 0.73 -3.06
N PRO A 145 16.92 1.33 -4.13
CA PRO A 145 18.36 1.57 -4.23
C PRO A 145 18.77 2.69 -3.26
N ALA A 146 20.08 2.88 -3.06
CA ALA A 146 20.56 4.05 -2.31
C ALA A 146 20.44 5.34 -3.14
N HIS A 147 20.64 5.24 -4.45
CA HIS A 147 20.62 6.37 -5.36
C HIS A 147 19.95 6.02 -6.68
N VAL A 148 19.43 7.02 -7.37
CA VAL A 148 19.03 6.94 -8.78
C VAL A 148 19.75 8.08 -9.53
N GLY A 149 20.77 7.73 -10.32
CA GLY A 149 21.72 8.73 -10.80
C GLY A 149 22.43 9.41 -9.64
N ASP A 150 22.39 10.76 -9.62
CA ASP A 150 23.01 11.57 -8.56
C ASP A 150 22.07 11.87 -7.37
N VAL A 151 20.84 11.33 -7.38
CA VAL A 151 19.83 11.59 -6.34
C VAL A 151 19.88 10.52 -5.26
N ASP A 152 20.17 10.92 -4.02
CA ASP A 152 19.92 10.10 -2.82
C ASP A 152 18.40 10.00 -2.60
N VAL A 153 17.89 8.77 -2.51
CA VAL A 153 16.44 8.53 -2.41
C VAL A 153 15.95 8.37 -0.97
N ALA A 154 16.84 8.39 0.03
CA ALA A 154 16.46 8.22 1.43
C ALA A 154 15.48 9.33 1.87
N GLY A 155 14.34 8.92 2.42
CA GLY A 155 13.29 9.81 2.88
C GLY A 155 12.32 10.28 1.79
N SER A 156 12.58 9.98 0.52
CA SER A 156 11.73 10.41 -0.61
C SER A 156 10.41 9.64 -0.69
N THR A 157 9.41 10.26 -1.32
CA THR A 157 8.16 9.57 -1.70
C THR A 157 8.39 8.77 -2.97
N ALA A 158 8.08 7.48 -2.93
CA ALA A 158 8.07 6.60 -4.09
C ALA A 158 6.67 6.50 -4.69
N VAL A 159 6.58 6.75 -5.99
CA VAL A 159 5.36 6.64 -6.79
C VAL A 159 5.57 5.57 -7.86
N PHE A 160 4.68 4.60 -7.92
CA PHE A 160 4.58 3.68 -9.03
C PHE A 160 3.67 4.29 -10.10
N GLN A 161 4.15 4.28 -11.35
CA GLN A 161 3.40 4.74 -12.51
C GLN A 161 3.26 3.59 -13.50
N THR A 162 2.04 3.39 -13.99
CA THR A 162 1.73 2.38 -15.01
C THR A 162 0.53 2.81 -15.84
N SER A 163 0.22 2.08 -16.89
CA SER A 163 -1.00 2.21 -17.67
C SER A 163 -1.44 0.82 -18.08
N LEU A 164 -2.71 0.50 -17.80
CA LEU A 164 -3.36 -0.70 -18.30
C LEU A 164 -4.66 -0.27 -18.98
N ASP A 165 -5.06 -1.06 -19.98
CA ASP A 165 -6.40 -0.93 -20.55
C ASP A 165 -7.42 -1.54 -19.58
N ASP A 166 -8.68 -1.11 -19.72
CA ASP A 166 -9.77 -1.52 -18.83
C ASP A 166 -9.45 -1.41 -17.32
N TYR A 167 -10.07 -2.23 -16.48
CA TYR A 167 -9.88 -2.08 -15.04
C TYR A 167 -8.66 -2.86 -14.57
N ALA A 168 -7.93 -2.31 -13.61
CA ALA A 168 -6.87 -3.06 -12.95
C ALA A 168 -6.70 -2.65 -11.50
N GLU A 169 -6.14 -3.55 -10.70
CA GLU A 169 -5.85 -3.35 -9.28
C GLU A 169 -4.36 -3.41 -9.03
N ILE A 170 -3.82 -2.47 -8.27
CA ILE A 170 -2.42 -2.44 -7.84
C ILE A 170 -2.36 -2.65 -6.33
N TRP A 171 -1.87 -3.81 -5.95
CA TRP A 171 -1.61 -4.21 -4.59
C TRP A 171 -0.16 -3.87 -4.23
N VAL A 172 0.02 -3.24 -3.05
CA VAL A 172 1.32 -2.87 -2.51
C VAL A 172 1.49 -3.59 -1.19
N ASP A 173 2.53 -4.43 -1.08
CA ASP A 173 2.81 -5.20 0.13
C ASP A 173 1.59 -6.00 0.62
N GLY A 174 0.86 -6.64 -0.31
CA GLY A 174 -0.33 -7.42 0.01
C GLY A 174 -1.62 -6.62 0.24
N GLU A 175 -1.57 -5.29 0.17
CA GLU A 175 -2.70 -4.41 0.49
C GLU A 175 -3.23 -3.68 -0.74
N LEU A 176 -4.55 -3.72 -0.93
CA LEU A 176 -5.24 -2.87 -1.89
C LEU A 176 -5.77 -1.63 -1.17
N SER A 177 -5.02 -0.54 -1.22
CA SER A 177 -5.46 0.76 -0.67
C SER A 177 -6.81 1.15 -1.27
N ARG A 178 -7.75 1.65 -0.47
CA ARG A 178 -9.06 2.10 -0.97
C ARG A 178 -9.47 3.39 -0.27
N ALA A 179 -10.04 4.31 -1.03
CA ALA A 179 -10.70 5.50 -0.53
C ALA A 179 -12.07 5.68 -1.18
N PHE A 180 -12.96 6.38 -0.48
CA PHE A 180 -14.26 6.77 -1.04
C PHE A 180 -14.06 7.67 -2.26
N ASP A 181 -14.87 7.48 -3.31
CA ASP A 181 -14.77 8.19 -4.59
C ASP A 181 -13.40 8.10 -5.30
N GLN A 182 -12.58 7.11 -4.95
CA GLN A 182 -11.25 6.96 -5.54
C GLN A 182 -11.31 6.72 -7.06
N SER A 183 -10.43 7.42 -7.76
CA SER A 183 -10.20 7.32 -9.20
C SER A 183 -8.70 7.35 -9.46
N GLY A 184 -8.13 6.25 -9.92
CA GLY A 184 -6.68 6.09 -10.01
C GLY A 184 -6.09 5.55 -8.72
N GLY A 185 -4.78 5.69 -8.52
CA GLY A 185 -4.10 5.09 -7.38
C GLY A 185 -4.04 3.57 -7.51
N SER A 186 -4.62 2.85 -6.56
CA SER A 186 -4.66 1.38 -6.56
C SER A 186 -5.71 0.79 -7.50
N VAL A 187 -6.57 1.61 -8.11
CA VAL A 187 -7.59 1.18 -9.08
C VAL A 187 -7.44 1.96 -10.39
N ILE A 188 -7.22 1.26 -11.49
CA ILE A 188 -6.98 1.85 -12.81
C ILE A 188 -8.31 1.96 -13.57
N LYS A 189 -8.55 3.11 -14.23
CA LYS A 189 -9.79 3.44 -14.95
C LYS A 189 -9.80 3.09 -16.44
N GLY A 190 -8.81 2.34 -16.91
CA GLY A 190 -8.72 1.86 -18.29
C GLY A 190 -8.33 2.89 -19.34
N TRP A 191 -8.55 2.52 -20.60
CA TRP A 191 -8.17 3.30 -21.79
C TRP A 191 -6.68 3.62 -21.88
N ASN A 192 -5.84 2.80 -21.25
CA ASN A 192 -4.39 3.03 -21.15
C ASN A 192 -4.05 4.42 -20.57
N ALA A 193 -4.93 4.99 -19.75
CA ALA A 193 -4.65 6.24 -19.07
C ALA A 193 -3.50 6.05 -18.07
N VAL A 194 -2.63 7.06 -17.96
CA VAL A 194 -1.54 7.05 -16.98
C VAL A 194 -2.13 7.01 -15.58
N ASN A 195 -1.74 5.99 -14.82
CA ASN A 195 -2.12 5.80 -13.44
C ASN A 195 -0.90 5.92 -12.52
N ARG A 196 -1.06 6.60 -11.40
CA ARG A 196 0.01 6.85 -10.43
C ARG A 196 -0.47 6.50 -9.03
N LEU A 197 0.37 5.82 -8.28
CA LEU A 197 0.10 5.35 -6.92
C LEU A 197 1.31 5.63 -6.04
N ILE A 198 1.12 6.30 -4.91
CA ILE A 198 2.16 6.35 -3.87
C ILE A 198 2.29 4.96 -3.27
N ILE A 199 3.47 4.36 -3.43
CA ILE A 199 3.77 3.03 -2.85
C ILE A 199 4.54 3.15 -1.53
N ASN A 200 5.17 4.30 -1.28
CA ASN A 200 5.74 4.64 0.02
C ASN A 200 5.99 6.16 0.12
N ARG A 201 5.79 6.77 1.29
CA ARG A 201 5.98 8.22 1.49
C ARG A 201 7.38 8.62 1.95
N SER A 202 8.18 7.67 2.44
CA SER A 202 9.52 7.93 2.96
C SER A 202 10.37 6.66 2.87
N VAL A 203 10.90 6.38 1.68
CA VAL A 203 11.65 5.15 1.43
C VAL A 203 13.02 5.15 2.10
N GLN A 204 13.52 3.96 2.42
CA GLN A 204 14.89 3.76 2.89
C GLN A 204 15.65 2.82 1.94
N PRO A 205 16.96 3.05 1.69
CA PRO A 205 17.77 2.12 0.90
C PRO A 205 17.70 0.69 1.45
N GLY A 206 17.54 -0.29 0.57
CA GLY A 206 17.41 -1.70 0.92
C GLY A 206 16.00 -2.12 1.36
N GLN A 207 15.07 -1.18 1.56
CA GLN A 207 13.67 -1.50 1.80
C GLN A 207 13.10 -2.30 0.62
N LYS A 208 12.34 -3.35 0.91
CA LYS A 208 11.63 -4.13 -0.10
C LYS A 208 10.19 -3.68 -0.18
N ILE A 209 9.66 -3.63 -1.40
CA ILE A 209 8.24 -3.38 -1.68
C ILE A 209 7.79 -4.43 -2.70
N GLN A 210 6.67 -5.09 -2.44
CA GLN A 210 6.05 -6.04 -3.36
C GLN A 210 4.93 -5.33 -4.11
N LEU A 211 4.93 -5.44 -5.43
CA LEU A 211 3.85 -4.96 -6.30
C LEU A 211 3.18 -6.15 -6.96
N ALA A 212 1.85 -6.22 -6.89
CA ALA A 212 1.02 -7.15 -7.65
C ALA A 212 -0.04 -6.36 -8.42
N ILE A 213 -0.10 -6.56 -9.72
CA ILE A 213 -1.00 -5.85 -10.63
C ILE A 213 -1.94 -6.88 -11.24
N PHE A 214 -3.24 -6.74 -10.99
CA PHE A 214 -4.29 -7.57 -11.57
C PHE A 214 -4.96 -6.82 -12.71
N GLY A 215 -4.82 -7.30 -13.95
CA GLY A 215 -5.54 -6.76 -15.11
C GLY A 215 -6.85 -7.52 -15.35
N ILE A 216 -7.91 -6.77 -15.70
CA ILE A 216 -9.29 -7.25 -15.94
C ILE A 216 -9.81 -6.77 -17.29
#